data_AF-A0A2S6GST3-F1
#
_entry.id   AF-A0A2S6GST3-F1
#
_cell.length_a   1.000
_cell.length_b   1.000
_cell.length_c   1.000
_cell.angle_alpha   90.00
_cell.angle_beta   90.00
_cell.angle_gamma   90.00
#
_symmetry.space_group_name_H-M   'P 1'
#
loop_
_entity.id
_entity.type
_entity.pdbx_description
1 polymer ?
#
loop_
_entity_poly.entity_id
_entity_poly.type
_entity_poly.pdbx_seq_one_letter_code
_entity_poly.pdbx_strand_id
1 'polypeptide(L)'
;MAISTRPPRTISDIKTHSGRGSGDHQTYRDYFQVGALELERWRRIREREAASSRIASIDSRIADIDKEKEMLLAAAACASIDDNGKSKSTEKKKSSGLRIKY
;
A
#
# COMPACT_ATOMS: atom_id res chain seq x y z
N MET A 1 51.71 -37.59 44.30
CA MET A 1 51.65 -37.00 42.95
C MET A 1 50.59 -37.75 42.16
N ALA A 2 49.58 -37.07 41.61
CA ALA A 2 48.54 -37.72 40.82
C ALA A 2 49.03 -37.93 39.39
N ILE A 3 49.11 -39.20 38.97
CA ILE A 3 49.45 -39.63 37.61
C ILE A 3 48.24 -39.40 36.71
N SER A 4 48.39 -38.56 35.68
CA SER A 4 47.35 -38.34 34.67
C SER A 4 47.17 -39.62 33.83
N THR A 5 45.97 -40.21 33.89
CA THR A 5 45.60 -41.44 33.17
C THR A 5 45.04 -41.18 31.78
N ARG A 6 44.95 -39.91 31.35
CA ARG A 6 44.40 -39.58 30.03
C ARG A 6 45.45 -39.75 28.92
N PRO A 7 45.08 -40.40 27.79
CA PRO A 7 45.95 -40.50 26.63
C PRO A 7 46.37 -39.11 26.12
N PRO A 8 47.60 -38.96 25.60
CA PRO A 8 48.16 -37.65 25.24
C PRO A 8 47.45 -36.97 24.05
N ARG A 9 46.68 -37.71 23.25
CA ARG A 9 45.83 -37.17 22.19
C ARG A 9 44.55 -38.00 22.09
N THR A 10 43.42 -37.31 22.12
CA THR A 10 42.06 -37.87 22.06
C THR A 10 41.29 -37.24 20.90
N ILE A 11 40.12 -37.77 20.57
CA ILE A 11 39.25 -37.21 19.53
C ILE A 11 38.87 -35.75 19.85
N SER A 12 38.74 -35.40 21.13
CA SER A 12 38.53 -34.03 21.59
C SER A 12 39.70 -33.08 21.32
N ASP A 13 40.91 -33.61 21.08
CA ASP A 13 42.10 -32.81 20.73
C ASP A 13 42.23 -32.57 19.21
N ILE A 14 41.38 -33.21 18.40
CA ILE A 14 41.32 -32.99 16.96
C ILE A 14 40.68 -31.62 16.69
N LYS A 15 41.51 -30.59 16.49
CA LYS A 15 41.05 -29.25 16.11
C LYS A 15 40.58 -29.26 14.65
N THR A 16 39.28 -29.40 14.43
CA THR A 16 38.66 -29.26 13.10
C THR A 16 38.61 -27.79 12.68
N HIS A 17 38.76 -27.52 11.37
CA HIS A 17 38.63 -26.15 10.81
C HIS A 17 37.26 -25.51 11.10
N SER A 18 36.24 -26.32 11.40
CA SER A 18 34.90 -25.85 11.79
C SER A 18 34.87 -24.97 13.04
N GLY A 19 35.90 -25.01 13.90
CA GLY A 19 36.00 -24.15 15.09
C GLY A 19 36.90 -22.92 14.93
N ARG A 20 37.55 -22.72 13.77
CA ARG A 20 38.60 -21.70 13.58
C ARG A 20 38.17 -20.46 12.81
N GLY A 21 37.01 -20.45 12.16
CA GLY A 21 36.65 -19.41 11.19
C GLY A 21 35.45 -18.57 11.60
N SER A 22 35.53 -17.81 12.69
CA SER A 22 34.46 -16.84 13.02
C SER A 22 34.66 -15.47 12.33
N GLY A 23 35.88 -15.13 11.89
CA GLY A 23 36.21 -13.80 11.35
C GLY A 23 36.20 -13.69 9.83
N ASP A 24 36.50 -14.77 9.11
CA ASP A 24 36.78 -14.72 7.66
C ASP A 24 35.55 -14.48 6.77
N HIS A 25 34.34 -14.59 7.32
CA HIS A 25 33.10 -14.43 6.56
C HIS A 25 32.38 -13.09 6.80
N GLN A 26 32.95 -12.18 7.62
CA GLN A 26 32.29 -10.92 7.95
C GLN A 26 32.01 -10.08 6.70
N THR A 27 32.99 -9.95 5.80
CA THR A 27 32.82 -9.20 4.55
C THR A 27 31.67 -9.75 3.69
N TYR A 28 31.53 -11.08 3.60
CA TYR A 28 30.41 -11.69 2.89
C TYR A 28 29.07 -11.37 3.55
N ARG A 29 29.00 -11.38 4.88
CA ARG A 29 27.79 -11.01 5.64
C ARG A 29 27.41 -9.56 5.39
N ASP A 30 28.39 -8.66 5.36
CA ASP A 30 28.18 -7.25 5.09
C ASP A 30 27.62 -7.03 3.67
N TYR A 31 28.18 -7.70 2.66
CA TYR A 31 27.63 -7.66 1.29
C TYR A 31 26.20 -8.19 1.22
N PHE A 32 25.87 -9.27 1.93
CA PHE A 32 24.50 -9.78 2.00
C PHE A 32 23.55 -8.76 2.65
N GLN A 33 24.01 -8.08 3.70
CA GLN A 33 23.22 -7.05 4.37
C GLN A 33 22.97 -5.85 3.46
N VAL A 34 23.97 -5.42 2.69
CA VAL A 34 23.81 -4.37 1.67
C VAL A 34 22.77 -4.79 0.62
N GLY A 35 22.88 -6.00 0.09
CA GLY A 35 21.90 -6.51 -0.89
C GLY A 35 20.48 -6.55 -0.34
N ALA A 36 20.29 -6.92 0.93
CA ALA A 36 18.97 -6.89 1.58
C ALA A 36 18.39 -5.46 1.66
N LEU A 37 19.23 -4.47 1.99
CA LEU A 37 18.82 -3.06 2.04
C LEU A 37 18.47 -2.51 0.65
N GLU A 38 19.21 -2.90 -0.38
CA GLU A 38 18.90 -2.53 -1.76
C GLU A 38 17.53 -3.06 -2.19
N LEU A 39 17.24 -4.33 -1.90
CA LEU A 39 15.93 -4.93 -2.18
C LEU A 39 14.80 -4.25 -1.42
N GLU A 40 15.01 -3.93 -0.15
CA GLU A 40 14.01 -3.16 0.61
C GLU A 40 13.78 -1.80 -0.04
N ARG A 41 14.83 -1.05 -0.39
CA ARG A 41 14.70 0.25 -1.06
C ARG A 41 13.89 0.14 -2.35
N TRP A 42 14.16 -0.86 -3.18
CA TRP A 42 13.39 -1.13 -4.40
C TRP A 42 11.91 -1.36 -4.11
N ARG A 43 11.60 -2.17 -3.10
CA ARG A 43 10.22 -2.40 -2.66
C ARG A 43 9.55 -1.10 -2.19
N ARG A 44 10.23 -0.29 -1.38
CA ARG A 44 9.68 0.99 -0.89
C ARG A 44 9.41 1.98 -2.02
N ILE A 45 10.26 2.01 -3.04
CA ILE A 45 10.03 2.84 -4.24
C ILE A 45 8.75 2.41 -4.95
N ARG A 46 8.56 1.10 -5.14
CA ARG A 46 7.35 0.53 -5.76
C ARG A 46 6.08 0.87 -4.96
N GLU A 47 6.14 0.73 -3.64
CA GLU A 47 5.05 1.09 -2.73
C GLU A 47 4.72 2.58 -2.82
N ARG A 48 5.74 3.45 -2.86
CA ARG A 48 5.59 4.89 -3.04
C ARG A 48 4.94 5.24 -4.38
N GLU A 49 5.39 4.66 -5.48
CA GLU A 49 4.81 4.89 -6.81
C GLU A 49 3.33 4.52 -6.85
N ALA A 50 2.97 3.36 -6.28
CA ALA A 50 1.57 2.94 -6.16
C ALA A 50 0.75 3.92 -5.31
N ALA A 51 1.31 4.40 -4.19
CA ALA A 51 0.65 5.40 -3.34
C ALA A 51 0.48 6.74 -4.07
N SER A 52 1.50 7.22 -4.78
CA SER A 52 1.43 8.45 -5.58
C SER A 52 0.35 8.38 -6.67
N SER A 53 0.22 7.24 -7.34
CA SER A 53 -0.85 7.02 -8.32
C SER A 53 -2.25 7.11 -7.69
N ARG A 54 -2.43 6.57 -6.48
CA ARG A 54 -3.69 6.67 -5.74
C ARG A 54 -4.00 8.12 -5.34
N ILE A 55 -3.00 8.87 -4.87
CA ILE A 55 -3.15 10.29 -4.52
C ILE A 55 -3.60 11.07 -5.76
N ALA A 56 -2.92 10.90 -6.89
CA ALA A 56 -3.29 11.57 -8.14
C ALA A 56 -4.74 11.28 -8.58
N SER A 57 -5.19 10.03 -8.41
CA SER A 57 -6.59 9.66 -8.70
C SER A 57 -7.58 10.35 -7.75
N ILE A 58 -7.23 10.49 -6.47
CA ILE A 58 -8.06 11.18 -5.48
C ILE A 58 -8.15 12.67 -5.84
N ASP A 59 -7.02 13.30 -6.14
CA ASP A 59 -6.94 14.71 -6.50
C ASP A 59 -7.77 15.00 -7.77
N SER A 60 -7.67 14.13 -8.78
CA SER A 60 -8.51 14.23 -9.98
C SER A 60 -10.00 14.17 -9.62
N ARG A 61 -10.41 13.24 -8.76
CA ARG A 61 -11.82 13.12 -8.37
C ARG A 61 -12.29 14.34 -7.58
N ILE A 62 -11.46 14.91 -6.71
CA ILE A 62 -11.77 16.14 -5.98
C ILE A 62 -12.03 17.29 -6.98
N ALA A 63 -11.15 17.47 -7.96
CA ALA A 63 -11.33 18.49 -8.99
C ALA A 63 -12.63 18.31 -9.78
N ASP A 64 -13.02 17.06 -10.08
CA ASP A 64 -14.29 16.78 -10.75
C ASP A 64 -15.49 17.08 -9.85
N ILE A 65 -15.41 16.75 -8.55
CA ILE A 65 -16.46 17.11 -7.57
C ILE A 65 -16.64 18.62 -7.52
N ASP A 66 -15.56 19.39 -7.50
CA ASP A 66 -15.64 20.85 -7.40
C ASP A 66 -16.31 21.45 -8.65
N LYS A 67 -15.97 20.96 -9.84
CA LYS A 67 -16.67 21.35 -11.08
C LYS A 67 -18.15 20.98 -11.06
N GLU A 68 -18.48 19.76 -10.63
CA GLU A 68 -19.88 19.31 -10.49
C GLU A 68 -20.65 20.24 -9.54
N LYS A 69 -20.04 20.64 -8.42
CA LYS A 69 -20.65 21.57 -7.45
C LYS A 69 -20.87 22.96 -8.06
N GLU A 70 -19.89 23.49 -8.77
CA GLU A 70 -20.03 24.78 -9.47
C GLU A 70 -21.17 24.75 -10.48
N MET A 71 -21.28 23.68 -11.28
CA MET A 71 -22.38 23.50 -12.23
C MET A 71 -23.75 23.45 -11.53
N LEU A 72 -23.86 22.71 -10.44
CA LEU A 72 -25.11 22.61 -9.67
C LEU A 72 -25.51 23.95 -9.04
N LEU A 73 -24.53 24.69 -8.51
CA LEU A 73 -24.78 26.03 -7.95
C LEU A 73 -25.21 27.03 -9.03
N ALA A 74 -24.58 27.00 -10.21
CA ALA A 74 -24.98 27.83 -11.33
C ALA A 74 -26.41 27.50 -11.80
N ALA A 75 -26.75 26.22 -11.92
CA ALA A 75 -28.10 25.77 -12.28
C ALA A 75 -29.14 26.21 -11.23
N ALA A 76 -28.82 26.09 -9.94
CA ALA A 76 -29.69 26.54 -8.86
C ALA A 76 -29.90 28.06 -8.87
N ALA A 77 -28.85 28.84 -9.15
CA ALA A 77 -28.96 30.28 -9.31
C ALA A 77 -29.89 30.66 -10.47
N CYS A 78 -29.76 30.03 -11.64
CA CYS A 78 -30.66 30.25 -12.77
C CYS A 78 -32.12 29.86 -12.44
N ALA A 79 -32.34 28.70 -11.81
CA ALA A 79 -33.68 28.25 -11.42
C ALA A 79 -34.36 29.18 -10.41
N SER A 80 -33.59 29.82 -9.51
CA SER A 80 -34.12 30.80 -8.55
C SER A 80 -34.58 32.11 -9.19
N ILE A 81 -34.07 32.46 -10.38
CA ILE A 81 -34.50 33.64 -11.14
C ILE A 81 -35.82 33.36 -11.87
N ASP A 82 -36.01 32.13 -12.36
CA ASP A 82 -37.21 31.71 -13.10
C ASP A 82 -38.45 31.49 -12.22
N ASP A 83 -38.28 31.32 -10.90
CA ASP A 83 -39.38 31.05 -9.95
C ASP A 83 -40.12 32.32 -9.46
N ASN A 84 -39.75 33.51 -9.93
CA ASN A 84 -40.52 34.74 -9.66
C ASN A 84 -41.74 34.91 -10.58
N GLY A 85 -42.14 33.87 -11.34
CA GLY A 85 -43.15 34.01 -12.39
C GLY A 85 -44.01 32.79 -12.76
N LYS A 86 -43.92 31.64 -12.09
CA LYS A 86 -44.80 30.50 -12.44
C LYS A 86 -45.50 29.85 -11.25
N SER A 87 -46.77 30.20 -11.16
CA SER A 87 -47.81 29.58 -10.37
C SER A 87 -47.87 28.06 -10.48
N LYS A 88 -48.22 27.45 -9.34
CA LYS A 88 -48.49 26.03 -9.08
C LYS A 88 -49.30 25.34 -10.19
N SER A 89 -48.84 24.16 -10.62
CA SER A 89 -49.73 23.04 -10.94
C SER A 89 -49.03 21.70 -10.70
N THR A 90 -49.40 21.06 -9.59
CA THR A 90 -49.05 19.68 -9.26
C THR A 90 -49.99 18.73 -10.00
N GLU A 91 -49.50 17.94 -10.96
CA GLU A 91 -50.24 16.77 -11.46
C GLU A 91 -49.50 15.46 -11.16
N LYS A 92 -50.08 14.68 -10.25
CA LYS A 92 -49.72 13.29 -9.95
C LYS A 92 -50.22 12.39 -11.08
N LYS A 93 -49.38 11.50 -11.64
CA LYS A 93 -49.85 10.34 -12.42
C LYS A 93 -49.18 9.03 -11.98
N LYS A 94 -49.99 7.98 -12.07
CA LYS A 94 -50.04 6.79 -11.21
C LYS A 94 -49.00 5.73 -11.57
N SER A 95 -48.53 5.01 -10.56
CA SER A 95 -47.68 3.81 -10.66
C SER A 95 -48.40 2.70 -11.44
N SER A 96 -47.81 2.23 -12.55
CA SER A 96 -48.20 0.96 -13.16
C SER A 96 -47.14 -0.08 -12.80
N GLY A 97 -47.56 -1.11 -12.06
CA GLY A 97 -46.67 -2.13 -11.50
C GLY A 97 -46.04 -3.06 -12.53
N LEU A 98 -44.92 -3.66 -12.16
CA LEU A 98 -44.11 -4.56 -12.98
C LEU A 98 -44.78 -5.94 -13.10
N ARG A 99 -45.08 -6.40 -14.33
CA ARG A 99 -45.60 -7.75 -14.60
C ARG A 99 -44.45 -8.67 -14.97
N ILE A 100 -44.11 -9.60 -14.08
CA ILE A 100 -43.19 -10.71 -14.36
C ILE A 100 -43.99 -11.84 -15.02
N LYS A 101 -43.51 -12.34 -16.15
CA LYS A 101 -43.99 -13.58 -16.79
C LYS A 101 -43.02 -14.70 -16.44
N TYR A 102 -43.57 -15.83 -16.01
CA TYR A 102 -42.91 -17.11 -15.86
C TYR A 102 -42.69 -17.77 -17.23
#